data_AF-A0A969JUM0-F1
#
_entry.id   AF-A0A969JUM0-F1
#
_cell.length_a   1.000
_cell.length_b   1.000
_cell.length_c   1.000
_cell.angle_alpha   90.00
_cell.angle_beta   90.00
_cell.angle_gamma   90.00
#
_symmetry.space_group_name_H-M   'P 1'
#
loop_
_entity.id
_entity.type
_entity.pdbx_description
1 polymer ?
#
loop_
_entity_poly.entity_id
_entity_poly.type
_entity_poly.pdbx_seq_one_letter_code
_entity_poly.pdbx_strand_id
1 'polypeptide(L)'
;MGGTIPACLLAVEGRNGYLSQLNHCARGTPVRRLKVLMVILNFDLKRADGTTAAERLFGTPFPDLFDWVMEQMNTLPMPRKARTTSKPKLLNLQRVPA
;
A
#
# COMPACT_ATOMS: atom_id res chain seq x y z
N MET A 1 -42.86 10.62 25.61
CA MET A 1 -42.86 10.04 24.25
C MET A 1 -41.42 9.86 23.81
N GLY A 2 -40.83 8.69 24.09
CA GLY A 2 -39.45 8.37 23.71
C GLY A 2 -39.48 7.48 22.47
N GLY A 3 -39.24 8.06 21.29
CA GLY A 3 -39.14 7.32 20.04
C GLY A 3 -37.85 6.51 20.01
N THR A 4 -37.96 5.19 19.92
CA THR A 4 -36.84 4.29 19.66
C THR A 4 -36.41 4.46 18.21
N ILE A 5 -35.20 4.97 17.98
CA ILE A 5 -34.60 5.01 16.64
C ILE A 5 -34.40 3.55 16.21
N PRO A 6 -34.97 3.10 15.08
CA PRO A 6 -34.83 1.73 14.65
C PRO A 6 -33.36 1.45 14.31
N ALA A 7 -32.82 0.36 14.87
CA ALA A 7 -31.44 -0.10 14.72
C ALA A 7 -30.97 -0.31 13.26
N CYS A 8 -31.88 -0.18 12.29
CA CYS A 8 -31.63 -0.34 10.86
C CYS A 8 -30.82 0.82 10.26
N LEU A 9 -30.94 2.06 10.77
CA LEU A 9 -30.19 3.22 10.26
C LEU A 9 -28.68 3.14 10.55
N LEU A 10 -28.31 2.65 11.75
CA LEU A 10 -26.93 2.47 12.19
C LEU A 10 -26.14 1.46 11.33
N ALA A 11 -26.78 0.38 10.89
CA ALA A 11 -26.15 -0.63 10.03
C ALA A 11 -25.81 -0.06 8.64
N VAL A 12 -26.64 0.84 8.12
CA VAL A 12 -26.42 1.50 6.82
C VAL A 12 -25.32 2.55 6.92
N GLU A 13 -25.28 3.32 8.00
CA GLU A 13 -24.16 4.27 8.24
C GLU A 13 -22.82 3.55 8.38
N GLY A 14 -22.76 2.44 9.12
CA GLY A 14 -21.53 1.64 9.25
C GLY A 14 -21.05 1.07 7.91
N ARG A 15 -21.98 0.53 7.10
CA ARG A 15 -21.67 0.04 5.76
C ARG A 15 -21.25 1.16 4.81
N ASN A 16 -21.89 2.33 4.87
CA ASN A 16 -21.53 3.50 4.06
C ASN A 16 -20.19 4.10 4.46
N GLY A 17 -19.85 4.07 5.76
CA GLY A 17 -18.52 4.43 6.25
C GLY A 17 -17.44 3.50 5.71
N TYR A 18 -17.66 2.18 5.78
CA TYR A 18 -16.76 1.17 5.23
C TYR A 18 -16.57 1.29 3.70
N LEU A 19 -17.67 1.44 2.94
CA LEU A 19 -17.61 1.67 1.49
C LEU A 19 -16.92 2.99 1.13
N SER A 20 -17.17 4.05 1.89
CA SER A 20 -16.50 5.34 1.68
C SER A 20 -14.99 5.24 1.96
N GLN A 21 -14.59 4.46 2.97
CA GLN A 21 -13.20 4.20 3.28
C GLN A 21 -12.54 3.33 2.22
N LEU A 22 -13.18 2.26 1.76
CA LEU A 22 -12.69 1.45 0.64
C LEU A 22 -12.52 2.30 -0.62
N ASN A 23 -13.52 3.10 -0.97
CA ASN A 23 -13.45 4.00 -2.12
C ASN A 23 -12.37 5.08 -1.93
N HIS A 24 -12.16 5.60 -0.72
CA HIS A 24 -11.11 6.56 -0.42
C HIS A 24 -9.71 5.94 -0.49
N CYS A 25 -9.52 4.74 0.07
CA CYS A 25 -8.29 3.97 -0.01
C CYS A 25 -7.99 3.46 -1.43
N ALA A 26 -9.03 3.22 -2.23
CA ALA A 26 -8.93 2.82 -3.63
C ALA A 26 -8.72 4.00 -4.58
N ARG A 27 -8.77 5.26 -4.10
CA ARG A 27 -8.54 6.42 -4.97
C ARG A 27 -7.08 6.50 -5.39
N GLY A 28 -6.89 6.46 -6.71
CA GLY A 28 -5.76 7.03 -7.42
C GLY A 28 -4.47 6.23 -7.28
N THR A 29 -4.10 5.53 -8.35
CA THR A 29 -2.69 5.17 -8.55
C THR A 29 -1.94 6.47 -8.82
N PRO A 30 -1.02 6.91 -7.94
CA PRO A 30 -0.28 8.14 -8.20
C PRO A 30 0.47 7.99 -9.53
N VAL A 31 0.57 9.06 -10.31
CA VAL A 31 1.18 9.02 -11.67
C VAL A 31 2.56 8.37 -11.65
N ARG A 32 3.34 8.58 -10.57
CA ARG A 32 4.63 7.90 -10.36
C ARG A 32 4.50 6.38 -10.31
N ARG A 33 3.51 5.86 -9.58
CA ARG A 33 3.25 4.41 -9.51
C ARG A 33 2.76 3.87 -10.85
N LEU A 34 1.96 4.65 -11.59
CA LEU A 34 1.54 4.27 -12.95
C LEU A 34 2.74 4.11 -13.88
N LYS A 35 3.68 5.07 -13.86
CA LYS A 35 4.94 4.98 -14.64
C LYS A 35 5.75 3.75 -14.29
N VAL A 36 5.91 3.45 -12.99
CA VAL A 36 6.64 2.25 -12.54
C VAL A 36 5.94 0.97 -13.01
N LEU A 37 4.61 0.89 -12.87
CA LEU A 37 3.85 -0.26 -13.35
C LEU A 37 3.97 -0.45 -14.87
N MET A 38 3.97 0.64 -15.65
CA MET A 38 4.23 0.55 -17.08
C MET A 38 5.60 -0.07 -17.39
N VAL A 39 6.65 0.31 -16.67
CA VAL A 39 7.99 -0.27 -16.87
C VAL A 39 7.98 -1.77 -16.53
N ILE A 40 7.44 -2.16 -15.37
CA ILE A 40 7.38 -3.57 -14.93
C ILE A 40 6.61 -4.41 -15.96
N LEU A 41 5.43 -3.95 -16.38
CA LEU A 41 4.60 -4.68 -17.35
C LEU A 41 5.25 -4.84 -18.73
N ASN A 42 6.12 -3.90 -19.12
CA ASN A 42 6.80 -3.96 -20.41
C ASN A 42 8.09 -4.79 -20.38
N PHE A 43 8.86 -4.73 -19.29
CA PHE A 43 10.23 -5.25 -19.24
C PHE A 43 10.44 -6.45 -18.29
N ASP A 44 9.55 -6.71 -17.34
CA ASP A 44 9.69 -7.82 -16.38
C ASP A 44 8.65 -8.93 -16.62
N LEU A 45 7.42 -8.54 -16.99
CA LEU A 45 6.36 -9.51 -17.23
C LEU A 45 6.60 -10.34 -18.49
N LYS A 46 6.87 -11.64 -18.30
CA LYS A 46 7.07 -12.62 -19.36
C LYS A 46 5.77 -13.38 -19.66
N ARG A 47 5.54 -13.68 -20.93
CA ARG A 47 4.45 -14.56 -21.37
C ARG A 47 4.93 -16.02 -21.37
N ALA A 48 4.04 -16.97 -21.68
CA ALA A 48 4.35 -18.40 -21.79
C ALA A 48 5.50 -18.74 -22.77
N ASP A 49 5.75 -17.89 -23.77
CA ASP A 49 6.86 -17.98 -24.71
C ASP A 49 8.18 -17.38 -24.16
N GLY A 50 8.17 -16.87 -22.93
CA GLY A 50 9.34 -16.32 -22.25
C GLY A 50 9.68 -14.87 -22.63
N THR A 51 9.05 -14.30 -23.66
CA THR A 51 9.33 -12.93 -24.12
C THR A 51 8.57 -11.87 -23.33
N THR A 52 9.17 -10.70 -23.17
CA THR A 52 8.54 -9.51 -22.58
C THR A 52 7.77 -8.71 -23.65
N ALA A 53 6.91 -7.79 -23.22
CA ALA A 53 6.15 -6.97 -24.17
C ALA A 53 7.06 -6.00 -24.94
N ALA A 54 8.10 -5.47 -24.30
CA ALA A 54 9.09 -4.61 -24.94
C ALA A 54 9.87 -5.36 -26.03
N GLU A 55 10.30 -6.59 -25.78
CA GLU A 55 11.02 -7.40 -26.78
C GLU A 55 10.17 -7.64 -28.03
N ARG A 56 8.87 -7.88 -27.87
CA ARG A 56 7.94 -8.05 -28.98
C ARG A 56 7.70 -6.75 -29.76
N LEU A 57 7.67 -5.62 -29.06
CA LEU A 57 7.45 -4.32 -29.67
C LEU A 57 8.67 -3.83 -30.46
N PHE A 58 9.87 -4.04 -29.91
CA PHE A 58 11.12 -3.52 -30.49
C PHE A 58 11.89 -4.57 -31.32
N GLY A 59 11.55 -5.86 -31.21
CA GLY A 59 12.23 -6.94 -31.92
C GLY A 59 13.64 -7.23 -31.42
N THR A 60 14.00 -6.75 -30.23
CA THR A 60 15.34 -6.88 -29.63
C THR A 60 15.24 -7.36 -28.19
N PRO A 61 16.15 -8.22 -27.71
CA PRO A 61 16.22 -8.59 -26.30
C PRO A 61 16.64 -7.39 -25.43
N PHE A 62 16.18 -7.36 -24.18
CA PHE A 62 16.58 -6.37 -23.18
C PHE A 62 17.28 -7.05 -22.00
N PRO A 63 18.16 -6.34 -21.27
CA PRO A 63 18.71 -6.84 -20.01
C PRO A 63 17.60 -7.06 -18.98
N ASP A 64 17.86 -7.90 -17.99
CA ASP A 64 16.93 -8.13 -16.89
C ASP A 64 16.63 -6.82 -16.14
N LEU A 65 15.35 -6.53 -15.92
CA LEU A 65 14.92 -5.27 -15.34
C LEU A 65 15.46 -5.10 -13.91
N PHE A 66 15.49 -6.17 -13.12
CA PHE A 66 15.94 -6.10 -11.74
C PHE A 66 17.43 -5.79 -11.66
N ASP A 67 18.24 -6.51 -12.44
CA ASP A 67 19.69 -6.30 -12.51
C ASP A 67 20.01 -4.87 -12.98
N TRP A 68 19.33 -4.40 -14.03
CA TRP A 68 19.49 -3.02 -14.51
C TRP A 68 19.13 -1.99 -13.44
N VAL A 69 18.02 -2.18 -12.70
CA VAL A 69 17.64 -1.27 -11.61
C VAL A 69 18.68 -1.28 -10.48
N MET A 70 19.24 -2.44 -10.15
CA MET A 70 20.28 -2.57 -9.13
C MET A 70 21.55 -1.81 -9.50
N GLU A 71 21.96 -1.82 -10.77
CA GLU A 71 23.10 -1.03 -11.26
C GLU A 71 22.86 0.48 -11.15
N GLN A 72 21.61 0.93 -11.32
CA GLN A 72 21.25 2.35 -11.22
C GLN A 72 20.97 2.82 -9.78
N MET A 73 20.84 1.90 -8.84
CA MET A 73 20.49 2.24 -7.46
C MET A 73 21.72 2.72 -6.69
N ASN A 74 21.68 3.96 -6.21
CA ASN A 74 22.71 4.51 -5.33
C ASN A 74 22.76 3.75 -3.99
N THR A 75 23.83 3.99 -3.22
CA THR A 75 23.96 3.46 -1.86
C THR A 75 22.74 3.80 -1.01
N LEU A 76 22.09 2.75 -0.48
CA LEU A 76 20.92 2.90 0.38
C LEU A 76 21.32 3.62 1.68
N PRO A 77 20.47 4.53 2.19
CA PRO A 77 20.72 5.17 3.46
C PRO A 77 20.76 4.13 4.59
N MET A 78 21.55 4.42 5.63
CA MET A 78 21.61 3.55 6.80
C MET A 78 20.22 3.36 7.42
N PRO A 79 19.93 2.17 7.97
CA PRO A 79 18.68 1.91 8.68
C PRO A 79 18.42 2.97 9.75
N ARG A 80 17.15 3.35 9.92
CA ARG A 80 16.75 4.27 11.00
C ARG A 80 17.18 3.65 12.34
N LYS A 81 17.92 4.42 13.15
CA LYS A 81 18.26 4.01 14.52
C LYS A 81 16.97 3.68 15.29
N ALA A 82 16.94 2.52 15.94
CA ALA A 82 15.80 2.13 16.75
C ALA A 82 15.47 3.22 17.77
N ARG A 83 14.18 3.56 17.91
CA ARG A 83 13.75 4.50 18.92
C ARG A 83 13.89 3.80 20.27
N THR A 84 14.71 4.33 21.16
CA THR A 84 14.76 3.84 22.54
C THR A 84 13.36 3.94 23.12
N THR A 85 12.80 2.82 23.57
CA THR A 85 11.52 2.79 24.24
C THR A 85 11.64 3.59 25.53
N SER A 86 10.97 4.73 25.61
CA SER A 86 10.80 5.42 26.89
C SER A 86 10.10 4.46 27.85
N LYS A 87 10.61 4.31 29.07
CA LYS A 87 9.96 3.49 30.10
C LYS A 87 8.48 3.90 30.16
N PRO A 88 7.53 2.96 30.01
CA PRO A 88 6.12 3.31 30.08
C PRO A 88 5.87 3.97 31.44
N LYS A 89 5.31 5.18 31.43
CA LYS A 89 4.86 5.82 32.66
C LYS A 89 3.71 4.96 33.18
N LEU A 90 3.95 4.22 34.25
CA LEU A 90 2.91 3.45 34.92
C LEU A 90 1.81 4.44 35.33
N LEU A 91 0.67 4.36 34.66
CA LEU A 91 -0.53 5.06 35.09
C LEU A 91 -0.96 4.35 36.38
N ASN A 92 -0.74 4.99 37.52
CA ASN A 92 -1.32 4.54 38.78
C ASN A 92 -2.83 4.60 38.62
N LEU A 93 -3.45 3.47 38.28
CA LEU A 93 -4.89 3.29 38.28
C LEU A 93 -5.31 3.28 39.74
N GLN A 94 -5.60 4.47 40.27
CA GLN A 94 -6.21 4.62 41.58
C GLN A 94 -7.62 4.03 41.46
N ARG A 95 -7.76 2.79 41.91
CA ARG A 95 -9.01 2.03 41.82
C ARG A 95 -10.05 2.77 42.67
N VAL A 96 -11.17 3.13 42.05
CA VAL A 96 -12.34 3.71 42.74
C VAL A 96 -12.97 2.58 43.60
N PRO A 97 -13.28 2.82 44.88
CA PRO A 97 -13.89 1.80 45.74
C PRO A 97 -15.33 1.47 45.30
N ALA A 98 -15.72 0.22 45.56
CA ALA A 98 -17.00 -0.39 45.21
C ALA A 98 -18.16 0.13 46.07
#